data_AF-A0A7V8NS62-F1
#
_entry.id   AF-A0A7V8NS62-F1
#
_cell.length_a   1.000
_cell.length_b   1.000
_cell.length_c   1.000
_cell.angle_alpha   90.00
_cell.angle_beta   90.00
_cell.angle_gamma   90.00
#
_symmetry.space_group_name_H-M   'P 1'
#
loop_
_entity.id
_entity.type
_entity.pdbx_description
1 polymer ?
#
loop_
_entity_poly.entity_id
_entity_poly.type
_entity_poly.pdbx_seq_one_letter_code
_entity_poly.pdbx_strand_id
1 'polypeptide(L)'
;MPWHAWSWFFSPLRGIAWPRDGILSLIFAGTLFLPVAFAAAQSGSSRDNAEILGAWEGESKCTLPDSPCHDEHVIYEVSTDKNVSSGLKMDGYKVVNGERVLMGTLRCAFEARKKTLSCTSRGKEADDWEYTLSGDTLEGTLTINGKTRYRKIVTKKVTAPSR
;
A
#
# COMPACT_ATOMS: atom_id res chain seq x y z
N MET A 1 7.33 52.93 -6.83
CA MET A 1 6.09 52.42 -6.18
C MET A 1 4.93 52.68 -7.11
N PRO A 2 4.00 51.71 -7.26
CA PRO A 2 3.31 51.42 -8.51
C PRO A 2 2.14 52.39 -8.76
N TRP A 3 1.94 52.70 -10.03
CA TRP A 3 0.83 53.49 -10.55
C TRP A 3 0.10 52.63 -11.59
N HIS A 4 -1.22 52.50 -11.41
CA HIS A 4 -2.35 52.57 -12.39
C HIS A 4 -2.18 51.90 -13.77
N ALA A 5 -3.17 51.42 -14.50
CA ALA A 5 -4.63 51.33 -14.46
C ALA A 5 -4.98 50.37 -15.63
N TRP A 6 -5.97 49.49 -15.51
CA TRP A 6 -7.25 49.65 -16.21
C TRP A 6 -7.16 50.38 -17.57
N SER A 7 -7.43 49.69 -18.68
CA SER A 7 -8.76 49.63 -19.30
C SER A 7 -8.75 49.63 -20.85
N TRP A 8 -9.40 48.59 -21.41
CA TRP A 8 -10.36 48.64 -22.54
C TRP A 8 -9.90 49.03 -23.96
N PHE A 9 -10.78 48.67 -24.92
CA PHE A 9 -10.87 48.99 -26.36
C PHE A 9 -10.29 47.95 -27.34
N PHE A 10 -11.12 47.12 -27.99
CA PHE A 10 -12.03 47.35 -29.14
C PHE A 10 -11.33 47.23 -30.52
N SER A 11 -11.54 46.07 -31.18
CA SER A 11 -11.89 45.83 -32.61
C SER A 11 -10.94 46.35 -33.74
N PRO A 12 -11.15 46.06 -35.06
CA PRO A 12 -12.10 45.17 -35.77
C PRO A 12 -11.51 44.28 -36.91
N LEU A 13 -12.34 43.31 -37.36
CA LEU A 13 -12.65 42.84 -38.74
C LEU A 13 -11.57 42.80 -39.85
N ARG A 14 -11.50 41.66 -40.59
CA ARG A 14 -11.70 41.61 -42.06
C ARG A 14 -11.66 40.20 -42.70
N GLY A 15 -12.55 40.01 -43.68
CA GLY A 15 -12.56 38.99 -44.75
C GLY A 15 -13.35 37.72 -44.40
N ILE A 16 -14.59 37.47 -44.83
CA ILE A 16 -15.23 37.48 -46.16
C ILE A 16 -14.45 36.69 -47.22
N ALA A 17 -14.89 35.47 -47.50
CA ALA A 17 -15.36 35.02 -48.82
C ALA A 17 -15.84 33.56 -48.75
N TRP A 18 -17.12 33.34 -49.06
CA TRP A 18 -17.73 32.03 -49.28
C TRP A 18 -17.66 31.68 -50.78
N PRO A 19 -17.41 30.42 -51.13
CA PRO A 19 -17.95 29.83 -52.34
C PRO A 19 -19.13 28.91 -52.03
N ARG A 20 -20.19 29.11 -52.81
CA ARG A 20 -21.32 28.20 -53.00
C ARG A 20 -20.80 26.98 -53.76
N ASP A 21 -21.29 25.79 -53.42
CA ASP A 21 -21.98 24.88 -54.35
C ASP A 21 -22.16 23.51 -53.68
N GLY A 22 -23.38 22.99 -53.76
CA GLY A 22 -23.79 21.76 -53.09
C GLY A 22 -23.30 20.50 -53.79
N ILE A 23 -23.47 19.36 -53.11
CA ILE A 23 -23.93 18.06 -53.61
C ILE A 23 -23.93 17.10 -52.41
N LEU A 24 -25.03 16.37 -52.24
CA LEU A 24 -25.19 15.29 -51.26
C LEU A 24 -24.16 14.17 -51.48
N SER A 25 -23.53 13.69 -50.41
CA SER A 25 -23.12 12.28 -50.29
C SER A 25 -22.99 11.87 -48.83
N LEU A 26 -23.89 10.96 -48.44
CA LEU A 26 -23.81 10.13 -47.24
C LEU A 26 -22.61 9.18 -47.35
N ILE A 27 -21.65 9.26 -46.43
CA ILE A 27 -20.82 8.09 -46.05
C ILE A 27 -20.72 8.05 -44.52
N PHE A 28 -21.09 6.89 -43.99
CA PHE A 28 -21.13 6.50 -42.60
C PHE A 28 -19.74 6.34 -41.97
N ALA A 29 -19.70 6.64 -40.68
CA ALA A 29 -19.04 5.87 -39.61
C ALA A 29 -17.52 5.71 -39.60
N GLY A 30 -16.91 6.20 -38.50
CA GLY A 30 -15.57 5.81 -38.11
C GLY A 30 -14.96 6.62 -36.96
N THR A 31 -15.75 7.07 -35.98
CA THR A 31 -15.19 7.70 -34.77
C THR A 31 -14.46 6.63 -33.97
N LEU A 32 -13.13 6.63 -34.07
CA LEU A 32 -12.24 5.78 -33.29
C LEU A 32 -12.30 6.21 -31.82
N PHE A 33 -13.31 5.73 -31.09
CA PHE A 33 -13.36 5.85 -29.63
C PHE A 33 -12.27 4.95 -29.06
N LEU A 34 -11.13 5.54 -28.68
CA LEU A 34 -10.18 4.85 -27.80
C LEU A 34 -10.89 4.58 -26.46
N PRO A 35 -11.07 3.31 -26.05
CA PRO A 35 -11.55 3.03 -24.71
C PRO A 35 -10.43 3.43 -23.73
N VAL A 36 -10.65 4.50 -22.99
CA VAL A 36 -9.85 4.82 -21.80
C VAL A 36 -10.15 3.69 -20.80
N ALA A 37 -9.23 2.74 -20.69
CA ALA A 37 -9.33 1.67 -19.73
C ALA A 37 -9.21 2.27 -18.33
N PHE A 38 -10.35 2.45 -17.66
CA PHE A 38 -10.38 2.70 -16.22
C PHE A 38 -9.85 1.46 -15.52
N ALA A 39 -8.60 1.53 -15.04
CA ALA A 39 -8.06 0.55 -14.13
C ALA A 39 -8.85 0.63 -12.82
N ALA A 40 -9.83 -0.27 -12.65
CA ALA A 40 -10.52 -0.43 -11.39
C ALA A 40 -9.50 -0.86 -10.32
N ALA A 41 -9.26 0.01 -9.35
CA ALA A 41 -8.55 -0.35 -8.13
C ALA A 41 -9.38 -1.43 -7.42
N GLN A 42 -8.96 -2.69 -7.52
CA GLN A 42 -9.62 -3.81 -6.86
C GLN A 42 -9.34 -3.70 -5.36
N SER A 43 -10.34 -3.22 -4.61
CA SER A 43 -10.37 -3.32 -3.15
C SER A 43 -10.26 -4.80 -2.77
N GLY A 44 -9.15 -5.20 -2.14
CA GLY A 44 -8.94 -6.57 -1.68
C GLY A 44 -10.09 -7.04 -0.80
N SER A 45 -10.69 -8.16 -1.16
CA SER A 45 -11.79 -8.76 -0.41
C SER A 45 -11.24 -9.44 0.85
N SER A 46 -12.07 -9.60 1.89
CA SER A 46 -11.68 -10.35 3.09
C SER A 46 -11.22 -11.79 2.79
N ARG A 47 -11.65 -12.36 1.66
CA ARG A 47 -11.26 -13.69 1.18
C ARG A 47 -9.81 -13.72 0.70
N ASP A 48 -9.31 -12.60 0.15
CA ASP A 48 -7.94 -12.48 -0.35
C ASP A 48 -6.91 -12.42 0.80
N ASN A 49 -7.37 -12.09 2.01
CA ASN A 49 -6.50 -11.99 3.18
C ASN A 49 -6.40 -13.31 3.97
N ALA A 50 -7.17 -14.34 3.64
CA ALA A 50 -7.23 -15.58 4.42
C ALA A 50 -5.85 -16.24 4.63
N GLU A 51 -4.95 -16.07 3.66
CA GLU A 51 -3.60 -16.63 3.66
C GLU A 51 -2.72 -16.05 4.76
N ILE A 52 -2.87 -14.74 5.03
CA ILE A 52 -2.00 -14.02 5.96
C ILE A 52 -2.54 -14.01 7.40
N LEU A 53 -3.85 -14.20 7.58
CA LEU A 53 -4.52 -14.19 8.89
C LEU A 53 -4.01 -15.30 9.83
N GLY A 54 -3.86 -14.99 11.11
CA GLY A 54 -3.45 -15.94 12.15
C GLY A 54 -2.11 -15.58 12.79
N ALA A 55 -1.57 -16.53 13.55
CA ALA A 55 -0.33 -16.35 14.29
C ALA A 55 0.90 -16.82 13.48
N TRP A 56 1.99 -16.09 13.66
CA TRP A 56 3.29 -16.33 13.05
C TRP A 56 4.36 -16.24 14.12
N GLU A 57 5.26 -17.22 14.20
CA GLU A 57 6.26 -17.32 15.29
C GLU A 57 7.66 -17.56 14.73
N GLY A 58 8.66 -16.96 15.35
CA GLY A 58 10.05 -17.11 14.92
C GLY A 58 10.94 -16.00 15.46
N GLU A 59 11.87 -15.52 14.65
CA GLU A 59 12.96 -14.65 15.10
C GLU A 59 12.91 -13.27 14.43
N SER A 60 13.17 -12.23 15.24
CA SER A 60 13.38 -10.86 14.81
C SER A 60 14.77 -10.41 15.23
N LYS A 61 15.68 -10.29 14.26
CA LYS A 61 17.09 -10.01 14.48
C LYS A 61 17.46 -8.57 14.15
N CYS A 62 18.28 -7.98 14.98
CA CYS A 62 18.80 -6.63 14.79
C CYS A 62 19.88 -6.60 13.73
N THR A 63 19.85 -5.59 12.87
CA THR A 63 20.85 -5.44 11.78
C THR A 63 21.86 -4.33 12.04
N LEU A 64 21.67 -3.54 13.09
CA LEU A 64 22.58 -2.45 13.46
C LEU A 64 23.42 -2.85 14.69
N PRO A 65 24.75 -2.95 14.54
CA PRO A 65 25.68 -3.05 15.66
C PRO A 65 25.54 -1.85 16.61
N ASP A 66 25.81 -2.07 17.90
CA ASP A 66 25.83 -1.04 18.94
C ASP A 66 24.53 -0.22 19.10
N SER A 67 23.41 -0.77 18.62
CA SER A 67 22.08 -0.21 18.82
C SER A 67 21.42 -0.79 20.09
N PRO A 68 20.42 -0.12 20.67
CA PRO A 68 19.64 -0.69 21.80
C PRO A 68 18.71 -1.84 21.37
N CYS A 69 18.81 -2.29 20.13
CA CYS A 69 18.01 -3.38 19.59
C CYS A 69 18.55 -4.71 20.13
N HIS A 70 17.65 -5.61 20.50
CA HIS A 70 17.98 -6.98 20.86
C HIS A 70 17.27 -7.95 19.93
N ASP A 71 17.95 -9.07 19.65
CA ASP A 71 17.32 -10.19 18.97
C ASP A 71 16.20 -10.73 19.85
N GLU A 72 15.05 -10.99 19.24
CA GLU A 72 13.83 -11.37 19.95
C GLU A 72 13.20 -12.58 19.27
N HIS A 73 12.81 -13.55 20.10
CA HIS A 73 11.82 -14.55 19.69
C HIS A 73 10.44 -13.87 19.71
N VAL A 74 9.77 -13.87 18.57
CA VAL A 74 8.57 -13.05 18.33
C VAL A 74 7.38 -13.90 17.91
N ILE A 75 6.20 -13.41 18.29
CA ILE A 75 4.92 -13.90 17.80
C ILE A 75 4.16 -12.71 17.22
N TYR A 76 3.70 -12.82 15.98
CA TYR A 76 2.86 -11.85 15.29
C TYR A 76 1.47 -12.42 15.07
N GLU A 77 0.44 -11.70 15.50
CA GLU A 77 -0.96 -12.07 15.29
C GLU A 77 -1.61 -11.13 14.28
N VAL A 78 -1.84 -11.63 13.06
CA VAL A 78 -2.48 -10.88 11.98
C VAL A 78 -3.99 -11.13 12.02
N SER A 79 -4.76 -10.05 12.16
CA SER A 79 -6.23 -10.09 12.22
C SER A 79 -6.86 -8.94 11.43
N THR A 80 -8.17 -9.01 11.20
CA THR A 80 -8.91 -7.92 10.57
C THR A 80 -8.99 -6.71 11.51
N ASP A 81 -8.73 -5.52 10.98
CA ASP A 81 -8.95 -4.27 11.72
C ASP A 81 -10.42 -3.86 11.56
N LYS A 82 -11.17 -3.90 12.66
CA LYS A 82 -12.60 -3.55 12.66
C LYS A 82 -12.85 -2.05 12.44
N ASN A 83 -11.83 -1.22 12.59
CA ASN A 83 -11.94 0.24 12.47
C ASN A 83 -11.67 0.73 11.04
N VAL A 84 -11.14 -0.14 10.16
CA VAL A 84 -10.75 0.21 8.80
C VAL A 84 -11.33 -0.82 7.84
N SER A 85 -12.14 -0.38 6.87
CA SER A 85 -12.69 -1.27 5.85
C SER A 85 -11.58 -1.97 5.08
N SER A 86 -11.61 -3.30 5.02
CA SER A 86 -10.55 -4.16 4.46
C SER A 86 -9.16 -3.97 5.09
N GLY A 87 -9.05 -3.31 6.23
CA GLY A 87 -7.80 -3.14 6.97
C GLY A 87 -7.40 -4.41 7.72
N LEU A 88 -6.10 -4.63 7.84
CA LEU A 88 -5.53 -5.62 8.74
C LEU A 88 -4.80 -4.91 9.88
N LYS A 89 -4.62 -5.62 10.98
CA LYS A 89 -3.69 -5.26 12.03
C LYS A 89 -2.79 -6.43 12.38
N MET A 90 -1.61 -6.11 12.90
CA MET A 90 -0.66 -7.09 13.43
C MET A 90 -0.30 -6.70 14.86
N ASP A 91 -0.69 -7.53 15.82
CA ASP A 91 -0.23 -7.40 17.20
C ASP A 91 1.10 -8.16 17.32
N GLY A 92 2.16 -7.48 17.76
CA GLY A 92 3.50 -8.05 17.88
C GLY A 92 3.87 -8.29 19.33
N TYR A 93 4.33 -9.50 19.63
CA TYR A 93 4.76 -9.93 20.95
C TYR A 93 6.21 -10.39 20.90
N LYS A 94 6.97 -10.11 21.96
CA LYS A 94 8.22 -10.83 22.25
C LYS A 94 7.95 -11.90 23.28
N VAL A 95 8.72 -12.98 23.25
CA VAL A 95 8.67 -14.03 24.27
C VAL A 95 9.81 -13.81 25.26
N VAL A 96 9.45 -13.60 26.53
CA VAL A 96 10.40 -13.43 27.63
C VAL A 96 10.03 -14.43 28.70
N ASN A 97 10.97 -15.31 29.07
CA ASN A 97 10.74 -16.39 30.05
C ASN A 97 9.51 -17.28 29.72
N GLY A 98 9.25 -17.50 28.44
CA GLY A 98 8.09 -18.28 27.97
C GLY A 98 6.76 -17.50 27.94
N GLU A 99 6.75 -16.24 28.36
CA GLU A 99 5.55 -15.40 28.37
C GLU A 99 5.54 -14.41 27.19
N ARG A 100 4.35 -14.19 26.63
CA ARG A 100 4.12 -13.21 25.57
C ARG A 100 4.02 -11.81 26.16
N VAL A 101 4.91 -10.91 25.75
CA VAL A 101 4.90 -9.49 26.12
C VAL A 101 4.58 -8.67 24.89
N LEU A 102 3.45 -7.95 24.90
CA LEU A 102 3.02 -7.09 23.80
C LEU A 102 4.03 -5.96 23.58
N MET A 103 4.51 -5.82 22.35
CA MET A 103 5.40 -4.75 21.91
C MET A 103 4.65 -3.61 21.23
N GLY A 104 3.53 -3.91 20.59
CA GLY A 104 2.70 -2.92 19.92
C GLY A 104 1.81 -3.52 18.84
N THR A 105 1.00 -2.66 18.23
CA THR A 105 0.09 -3.00 17.15
C THR A 105 0.44 -2.20 15.90
N LEU A 106 0.54 -2.88 14.77
CA LEU A 106 0.76 -2.27 13.46
C LEU A 106 -0.54 -2.28 12.66
N ARG A 107 -0.78 -1.23 11.88
CA ARG A 107 -1.80 -1.22 10.82
C ARG A 107 -1.19 -1.80 9.56
N CYS A 108 -1.90 -2.69 8.90
CA CYS A 108 -1.38 -3.47 7.80
C CYS A 108 -2.30 -3.50 6.59
N ALA A 109 -1.71 -3.67 5.41
CA ALA A 109 -2.37 -3.95 4.15
C ALA A 109 -1.69 -5.14 3.48
N PHE A 110 -2.48 -6.11 3.02
CA PHE A 110 -1.97 -7.29 2.32
C PHE A 110 -2.31 -7.22 0.84
N GLU A 111 -1.30 -7.44 -0.01
CA GLU A 111 -1.46 -7.54 -1.46
C GLU A 111 -1.32 -9.00 -1.90
N ALA A 112 -2.44 -9.72 -1.94
CA ALA A 112 -2.47 -11.16 -2.17
C ALA A 112 -1.77 -11.62 -3.47
N ARG A 113 -1.79 -10.79 -4.52
CA ARG A 113 -1.10 -11.10 -5.79
C ARG A 113 0.42 -11.07 -5.67
N LYS A 114 0.96 -10.14 -4.88
CA LYS A 114 2.40 -10.00 -4.64
C LYS A 114 2.86 -10.81 -3.43
N LYS A 115 1.93 -11.32 -2.62
CA LYS A 115 2.20 -12.00 -1.35
C LYS A 115 2.99 -11.11 -0.39
N THR A 116 2.68 -9.81 -0.40
CA THR A 116 3.35 -8.81 0.45
C THR A 116 2.39 -8.24 1.48
N LEU A 117 2.86 -8.14 2.72
CA LEU A 117 2.17 -7.49 3.82
C LEU A 117 2.97 -6.24 4.21
N SER A 118 2.38 -5.07 4.03
CA SER A 118 2.98 -3.79 4.42
C SER A 118 2.31 -3.30 5.69
N CYS A 119 3.10 -2.93 6.70
CA CYS A 119 2.64 -2.57 8.02
C CYS A 119 3.34 -1.31 8.54
N THR A 120 2.67 -0.56 9.41
CA THR A 120 3.25 0.63 10.07
C THR A 120 2.50 0.99 11.35
N SER A 121 3.20 1.58 12.33
CA SER A 121 2.59 2.15 13.54
C SER A 121 2.34 3.66 13.44
N ARG A 122 3.25 4.41 12.80
CA ARG A 122 3.23 5.88 12.74
C ARG A 122 3.18 6.45 11.32
N GLY A 123 3.23 5.58 10.32
CA GLY A 123 3.30 5.93 8.90
C GLY A 123 4.57 5.39 8.26
N LYS A 124 4.48 5.04 6.97
CA LYS A 124 5.54 4.36 6.22
C LYS A 124 6.88 5.10 6.25
N GLU A 125 6.86 6.42 6.30
CA GLU A 125 8.09 7.22 6.35
C GLU A 125 8.83 7.07 7.68
N ALA A 126 8.13 6.80 8.79
CA ALA A 126 8.70 6.68 10.12
C ALA A 126 9.12 5.24 10.45
N ASP A 127 8.23 4.28 10.20
CA ASP A 127 8.44 2.86 10.45
C ASP A 127 7.77 2.00 9.37
N ASP A 128 8.59 1.53 8.44
CA ASP A 128 8.17 0.70 7.31
C ASP A 128 8.46 -0.77 7.62
N TRP A 129 7.41 -1.53 7.91
CA TRP A 129 7.49 -2.97 8.10
C TRP A 129 6.96 -3.65 6.84
N GLU A 130 7.84 -4.29 6.09
CA GLU A 130 7.48 -5.00 4.87
C GLU A 130 7.76 -6.49 5.03
N TYR A 131 6.78 -7.32 4.72
CA TYR A 131 6.88 -8.77 4.80
C TYR A 131 6.51 -9.43 3.47
N THR A 132 7.16 -10.56 3.17
CA THR A 132 6.87 -11.42 2.02
C THR A 132 6.46 -12.80 2.52
N LEU A 133 5.29 -13.25 2.07
CA LEU A 133 4.74 -14.56 2.35
C LEU A 133 5.22 -15.58 1.31
N SER A 134 5.81 -16.67 1.77
CA SER A 134 6.24 -17.81 0.95
C SER A 134 5.82 -19.12 1.63
N GLY A 135 4.69 -19.67 1.20
CA GLY A 135 4.11 -20.87 1.82
C GLY A 135 3.72 -20.61 3.28
N ASP A 136 4.37 -21.30 4.21
CA ASP A 136 4.21 -21.16 5.65
C ASP A 136 5.21 -20.18 6.28
N THR A 137 6.02 -19.48 5.48
CA THR A 137 7.09 -18.60 5.94
C THR A 137 6.74 -17.15 5.67
N LEU A 138 6.95 -16.31 6.68
CA LEU A 138 6.82 -14.86 6.57
C LEU A 138 8.18 -14.23 6.88
N GLU A 139 8.85 -13.76 5.84
CA GLU A 139 10.11 -13.02 5.95
C GLU A 139 9.81 -11.53 5.96
N GLY A 140 10.41 -10.78 6.88
CA GLY A 140 10.09 -9.37 7.08
C GLY A 140 11.29 -8.51 7.34
N THR A 141 11.10 -7.21 7.18
CA THR A 141 12.12 -6.23 7.50
C THR A 141 11.49 -4.96 8.04
N LEU A 142 12.16 -4.33 9.01
CA LEU A 142 11.83 -3.00 9.49
C LEU A 142 12.84 -2.00 8.93
N THR A 143 12.34 -0.94 8.28
CA THR A 143 13.12 0.24 7.92
C THR A 143 12.62 1.46 8.68
N ILE A 144 13.53 2.13 9.40
CA ILE A 144 13.22 3.35 10.15
C ILE A 144 13.64 4.57 9.33
N ASN A 145 12.77 5.59 9.35
CA ASN A 145 12.98 6.87 8.64
C ASN A 145 13.27 6.70 7.14
N GLY A 146 12.70 5.65 6.52
CA GLY A 146 12.88 5.30 5.11
C GLY A 146 14.31 4.95 4.67
N LYS A 147 15.26 4.81 5.61
CA LYS A 147 16.69 4.70 5.28
C LYS A 147 17.38 3.54 5.98
N THR A 148 17.05 3.32 7.25
CA THR A 148 17.84 2.44 8.11
C THR A 148 17.15 1.11 8.28
N ARG A 149 17.69 0.05 7.66
CA ARG A 149 17.24 -1.32 7.96
C ARG A 149 17.61 -1.62 9.40
N TYR A 150 16.59 -1.81 10.23
CA TYR A 150 16.72 -1.98 11.68
C TYR A 150 16.58 -3.44 12.09
N ARG A 151 15.70 -4.19 11.41
CA ARG A 151 15.46 -5.61 11.69
C ARG A 151 15.32 -6.45 10.44
N LYS A 152 15.69 -7.73 10.58
CA LYS A 152 15.33 -8.83 9.68
C LYS A 152 14.53 -9.86 10.48
N ILE A 153 13.39 -10.25 9.94
CA ILE A 153 12.42 -11.14 10.55
C ILE A 153 12.29 -12.40 9.70
N VAL A 154 12.22 -13.56 10.36
CA VAL A 154 11.81 -14.82 9.72
C VAL A 154 10.90 -15.54 10.70
N THR A 155 9.65 -15.76 10.29
CA THR A 155 8.63 -16.44 11.09
C THR A 155 7.92 -17.53 10.30
N LYS A 156 7.32 -18.48 11.01
CA LYS A 156 6.54 -19.58 10.46
C LYS A 156 5.09 -19.48 10.92
N LYS A 157 4.16 -19.92 10.06
CA LYS A 157 2.74 -20.02 10.39
C LYS A 157 2.58 -20.95 11.60
N VAL A 158 1.98 -20.46 12.67
CA VAL A 158 1.61 -21.31 13.80
C VAL A 158 0.37 -22.09 13.37
N THR A 159 0.54 -23.38 13.15
CA THR A 159 -0.60 -24.29 12.99
C THR A 159 -1.13 -24.61 14.38
N ALA A 160 -2.45 -24.60 14.58
CA ALA A 160 -3.00 -25.17 15.80
C ALA A 160 -2.52 -26.63 15.90
N PRO A 161 -2.07 -27.10 17.08
CA PRO A 161 -1.72 -28.49 17.24
C PRO A 161 -2.92 -29.35 16.82
N SER A 162 -2.70 -30.34 15.96
CA SER A 162 -3.72 -31.32 15.61
C SER A 162 -4.20 -31.96 16.91
N ARG A 163 -5.45 -31.66 17.27
CA ARG A 163 -6.10 -32.24 18.46
C ARG A 163 -6.30 -33.74 18.27
#